data_AF-A0A953M920-F1
#
_entry.id   AF-A0A953M920-F1
#
_cell.length_a   1.000
_cell.length_b   1.000
_cell.length_c   1.000
_cell.angle_alpha   90.00
_cell.angle_beta   90.00
_cell.angle_gamma   90.00
#
_symmetry.space_group_name_H-M   'P 1'
#
loop_
_entity.id
_entity.type
_entity.pdbx_description
1 polymer ?
#
loop_
_entity_poly.entity_id
_entity_poly.type
_entity_poly.pdbx_seq_one_letter_code
_entity_poly.pdbx_strand_id
1 'polypeptide(L)'
;MWVTAAGADTLRVPADYATIQQAIDAASPGDRVVVADGVYTGSGNVDLNFGGKAIVVQSARGPAGCVIDCQASVSNPHRGFVFNSGETAESVVEGFTIRNGSTAN
;
A
#
# COMPACT_ATOMS: atom_id res chain seq x y z
N MET A 1 23.50 23.99 9.32
CA MET A 1 23.52 23.26 8.04
C MET A 1 22.07 22.94 7.72
N TRP A 2 21.48 23.60 6.73
CA TRP A 2 20.07 23.39 6.39
C TRP A 2 19.96 22.12 5.56
N VAL A 3 19.37 21.06 6.12
CA VAL A 3 19.00 19.90 5.32
C VAL A 3 17.63 20.22 4.72
N THR A 4 17.57 20.24 3.40
CA THR A 4 16.34 20.36 2.61
C THR A 4 15.26 19.47 3.18
N ALA A 5 14.09 20.02 3.52
CA ALA A 5 12.90 19.19 3.65
C ALA A 5 12.67 18.58 2.26
N ALA A 6 12.99 17.30 2.10
CA ALA A 6 12.56 16.56 0.93
C ALA A 6 11.03 16.65 0.92
N GLY A 7 10.47 17.32 -0.08
CA GLY A 7 9.03 17.31 -0.27
C GLY A 7 8.62 15.85 -0.45
N ALA A 8 7.58 15.42 0.26
CA ALA A 8 6.96 14.11 0.08
C ALA A 8 6.87 13.76 -1.42
N ASP A 9 7.58 12.73 -1.86
CA ASP A 9 7.54 12.31 -3.25
C ASP A 9 6.26 11.50 -3.51
N THR A 10 5.83 11.44 -4.77
CA THR A 10 4.61 10.75 -5.17
C THR A 10 4.95 9.58 -6.08
N LEU A 11 4.96 8.38 -5.52
CA LEU A 11 5.22 7.13 -6.23
C LEU A 11 3.92 6.59 -6.80
N ARG A 12 3.82 6.39 -8.12
CA ARG A 12 2.57 5.99 -8.77
C ARG A 12 2.58 4.52 -9.17
N VAL A 13 1.48 3.84 -8.92
CA VAL A 13 1.25 2.44 -9.34
C VAL A 13 0.07 2.41 -10.29
N PRO A 14 0.16 1.76 -11.48
CA PRO A 14 1.29 0.99 -11.98
C PRO A 14 2.31 1.80 -12.81
N ALA A 15 2.24 3.14 -12.80
CA ALA A 15 2.99 3.98 -13.75
C ALA A 15 4.51 4.00 -13.49
N ASP A 16 4.92 4.13 -12.24
CA ASP A 16 6.34 4.15 -11.83
C ASP A 16 6.80 2.79 -11.31
N TYR A 17 5.89 2.05 -10.66
CA TYR A 17 6.15 0.72 -10.08
C TYR A 17 5.09 -0.27 -10.52
N ALA A 18 5.47 -1.51 -10.81
CA ALA A 18 4.53 -2.53 -11.29
C ALA A 18 3.57 -3.02 -10.21
N THR A 19 3.96 -2.95 -8.94
CA THR A 19 3.16 -3.42 -7.81
C THR A 19 3.15 -2.41 -6.66
N ILE A 20 2.14 -2.53 -5.79
CA ILE A 20 1.97 -1.63 -4.64
C ILE A 20 3.12 -1.81 -3.64
N GLN A 21 3.54 -3.06 -3.37
CA GLN A 21 4.65 -3.34 -2.46
C GLN A 21 5.97 -2.73 -2.96
N GLN A 22 6.24 -2.79 -4.28
CA GLN A 22 7.45 -2.17 -4.82
C GLN A 22 7.48 -0.65 -4.59
N ALA A 23 6.34 0.02 -4.74
CA ALA A 23 6.25 1.44 -4.42
C ALA A 23 6.44 1.70 -2.92
N ILE A 24 5.87 0.87 -2.05
CA ILE A 24 6.07 0.96 -0.59
C ILE A 24 7.55 0.75 -0.21
N ASP A 25 8.21 -0.23 -0.81
CA ASP A 25 9.62 -0.54 -0.54
C ASP A 25 10.54 0.62 -0.92
N ALA A 26 10.26 1.26 -2.06
CA ALA A 26 10.98 2.41 -2.59
C ALA A 26 10.65 3.73 -1.86
N ALA A 27 9.48 3.84 -1.23
CA ALA A 27 9.05 5.03 -0.52
C ALA A 27 9.93 5.32 0.70
N SER A 28 10.21 6.60 0.91
CA SER A 28 10.85 7.15 2.11
C SER A 28 9.82 7.74 3.07
N PRO A 29 10.12 7.86 4.38
CA PRO A 29 9.20 8.47 5.33
C PRO A 29 8.73 9.87 4.86
N GLY A 30 7.42 10.07 4.85
CA GLY A 30 6.76 11.27 4.33
C GLY A 30 6.19 11.11 2.91
N ASP A 31 6.64 10.13 2.13
CA ASP A 31 6.22 9.93 0.75
C ASP A 31 4.77 9.42 0.63
N ARG A 32 4.24 9.56 -0.59
CA ARG A 32 2.89 9.14 -0.95
C ARG A 32 2.93 8.12 -2.06
N VAL A 33 2.35 6.95 -1.82
CA VAL A 33 2.09 5.95 -2.85
C VAL A 33 0.67 6.17 -3.38
N VAL A 34 0.57 6.59 -4.64
CA VAL A 34 -0.71 6.84 -5.32
C VAL A 34 -1.01 5.68 -6.27
N VAL A 35 -2.05 4.93 -5.95
CA VAL A 35 -2.46 3.75 -6.70
C VAL A 35 -3.60 4.11 -7.65
N ALA A 36 -3.40 3.90 -8.95
CA ALA A 36 -4.42 4.15 -9.97
C ALA A 36 -5.59 3.17 -9.84
N ASP A 37 -6.73 3.53 -10.42
CA ASP A 37 -7.91 2.68 -10.42
C ASP A 37 -7.62 1.34 -11.12
N GLY A 38 -8.00 0.24 -10.48
CA GLY A 38 -7.70 -1.10 -10.92
C GLY A 38 -8.05 -2.15 -9.88
N VAL A 39 -8.00 -3.41 -10.31
CA VAL A 39 -8.09 -4.58 -9.43
C VAL A 39 -6.69 -5.17 -9.27
N TYR A 40 -6.15 -5.06 -8.07
CA TYR A 40 -4.81 -5.49 -7.72
C TYR A 40 -4.87 -6.86 -7.05
N THR A 41 -4.21 -7.84 -7.65
CA THR A 41 -4.17 -9.24 -7.23
C THR A 41 -2.74 -9.77 -7.27
N GLY A 42 -2.49 -10.88 -6.57
CA GLY A 42 -1.23 -11.60 -6.62
C GLY A 42 -0.09 -10.95 -5.82
N SER A 43 1.08 -11.57 -5.91
CA SER A 43 2.27 -11.17 -5.13
C SER A 43 2.67 -9.72 -5.40
N GLY A 44 2.97 -8.98 -4.32
CA GLY A 44 3.31 -7.55 -4.37
C GLY A 44 2.09 -6.61 -4.39
N ASN A 45 0.88 -7.14 -4.48
CA ASN A 45 -0.37 -6.39 -4.40
C ASN A 45 -1.24 -6.81 -3.20
N VAL A 46 -0.81 -7.84 -2.48
CA VAL A 46 -1.42 -8.40 -1.27
C VAL A 46 -0.35 -8.52 -0.20
N ASP A 47 -0.76 -8.68 1.05
CA ASP A 47 0.11 -8.69 2.24
C ASP A 47 1.00 -7.45 2.33
N LEU A 48 0.43 -6.29 1.97
CA LEU A 48 1.16 -5.04 1.84
C LEU A 48 1.70 -4.58 3.20
N ASN A 49 3.02 -4.51 3.33
CA ASN A 49 3.70 -4.17 4.56
C ASN A 49 4.46 -2.85 4.40
N PHE A 50 4.20 -1.92 5.31
CA PHE A 50 4.83 -0.60 5.34
C PHE A 50 6.27 -0.65 5.88
N GLY A 51 6.66 -1.73 6.56
CA GLY A 51 8.00 -1.93 7.11
C GLY A 51 8.35 -0.92 8.19
N GLY A 52 7.35 -0.43 8.94
CA GLY A 52 7.53 0.63 9.94
C GLY A 52 7.75 2.03 9.34
N LYS A 53 7.53 2.22 8.03
CA LYS A 53 7.68 3.52 7.37
C LYS A 53 6.42 4.37 7.55
N ALA A 54 6.63 5.63 7.94
CA ALA A 54 5.60 6.67 7.99
C ALA A 54 5.29 7.19 6.58
N ILE A 55 4.55 6.42 5.78
CA ILE A 55 4.14 6.78 4.41
C ILE A 55 2.63 6.80 4.27
N VAL A 56 2.12 7.47 3.24
CA VAL A 56 0.70 7.47 2.90
C VAL A 56 0.50 6.63 1.65
N VAL A 57 -0.29 5.57 1.74
CA VAL A 57 -0.76 4.79 0.60
C VAL A 57 -2.20 5.20 0.34
N GLN A 58 -2.46 5.77 -0.82
CA GLN A 58 -3.79 6.26 -1.20
C GLN A 58 -4.15 5.87 -2.63
N SER A 59 -5.44 5.73 -2.90
CA SER A 59 -5.90 5.61 -4.29
C SER A 59 -5.97 6.97 -4.99
N ALA A 60 -5.86 6.96 -6.32
CA ALA A 60 -5.90 8.16 -7.14
C ALA A 60 -7.31 8.78 -7.25
N ARG A 61 -8.38 7.97 -7.22
CA ARG A 61 -9.77 8.42 -7.36
C ARG A 61 -10.72 7.93 -6.26
N GLY A 62 -10.19 7.48 -5.13
CA GLY A 62 -10.98 6.98 -4.00
C GLY A 62 -11.34 5.49 -4.09
N PRO A 63 -12.10 4.98 -3.10
CA PRO A 63 -12.29 3.54 -2.88
C PRO A 63 -13.09 2.83 -3.98
N ALA A 64 -13.87 3.56 -4.77
CA ALA A 64 -14.69 2.99 -5.83
C ALA A 64 -13.87 2.47 -7.02
N GLY A 65 -12.68 3.04 -7.25
CA GLY A 65 -11.83 2.71 -8.39
C GLY A 65 -10.71 1.74 -8.06
N CYS A 66 -10.27 1.65 -6.80
CA CYS A 66 -9.10 0.88 -6.41
C CYS A 66 -9.47 -0.29 -5.49
N VAL A 67 -9.37 -1.50 -6.03
CA VAL A 67 -9.74 -2.74 -5.33
C VAL A 67 -8.49 -3.60 -5.12
N ILE A 68 -8.17 -3.91 -3.87
CA ILE A 68 -7.21 -4.94 -3.51
C ILE A 68 -8.00 -6.23 -3.31
N ASP A 69 -7.76 -7.20 -4.19
CA ASP A 69 -8.40 -8.51 -4.16
C ASP A 69 -7.37 -9.53 -3.70
N CYS A 70 -7.45 -9.90 -2.42
CA CYS A 70 -6.44 -10.74 -1.79
C CYS A 70 -6.47 -12.19 -2.27
N GLN A 71 -7.57 -12.62 -2.90
CA GLN A 71 -7.80 -14.00 -3.34
C GLN A 71 -7.42 -15.05 -2.28
N ALA A 72 -7.65 -14.73 -1.00
CA ALA A 72 -7.27 -15.59 0.10
C ALA A 72 -8.08 -16.89 0.09
N SER A 73 -7.42 -17.97 0.47
CA SER A 73 -8.03 -19.29 0.64
C SER A 73 -7.53 -19.93 1.93
N VAL A 74 -8.19 -21.00 2.37
CA VAL A 74 -7.80 -21.71 3.60
C VAL A 74 -6.36 -22.23 3.53
N SER A 75 -5.92 -22.67 2.34
CA SER A 75 -4.55 -23.16 2.10
C SER A 75 -3.53 -22.07 1.82
N ASN A 76 -3.98 -20.84 1.54
CA ASN A 76 -3.11 -19.70 1.23
C ASN A 76 -3.76 -18.41 1.73
N PRO A 77 -3.61 -18.09 3.03
CA PRO A 77 -4.21 -16.91 3.62
C PRO A 77 -3.44 -15.65 3.19
N HIS A 78 -4.14 -14.70 2.57
CA HIS A 78 -3.61 -13.38 2.22
C HIS A 78 -4.42 -12.27 2.88
N ARG A 79 -3.76 -11.19 3.28
CA ARG A 79 -4.38 -9.98 3.83
C ARG A 79 -4.18 -8.80 2.86
N GLY A 80 -4.95 -7.73 3.03
CA GLY A 80 -4.78 -6.53 2.20
C GLY A 80 -3.55 -5.75 2.64
N PHE A 81 -3.58 -5.27 3.87
CA PHE A 81 -2.48 -4.56 4.52
C PHE A 81 -2.09 -5.25 5.82
N VAL A 82 -0.80 -5.20 6.13
CA VAL A 82 -0.20 -5.75 7.34
C VAL A 82 0.58 -4.65 8.04
N PHE A 83 0.16 -4.35 9.27
CA PHE A 83 0.82 -3.41 10.19
C PHE A 83 1.39 -4.21 11.35
N ASN A 84 2.68 -4.54 11.28
CA ASN A 84 3.35 -5.37 12.30
C ASN A 84 4.81 -5.01 12.56
N SER A 85 5.30 -3.93 11.98
CA SER A 85 6.73 -3.57 11.96
C SER A 85 7.03 -2.27 12.73
N GLY A 86 6.06 -1.75 13.50
CA GLY A 86 6.22 -0.54 14.30
C GLY A 86 5.68 0.72 13.61
N GLU A 87 4.67 0.54 12.75
CA GLU A 87 3.97 1.61 12.06
C GLU A 87 3.33 2.61 13.05
N THR A 88 3.43 3.90 12.72
CA THR A 88 2.88 4.99 13.54
C THR A 88 1.56 5.51 12.94
N ALA A 89 0.94 6.49 13.59
CA ALA A 89 -0.21 7.20 13.03
C ALA A 89 0.07 7.92 11.69
N GLU A 90 1.34 8.02 11.31
CA GLU A 90 1.78 8.58 10.02
C GLU A 90 1.82 7.52 8.91
N SER A 91 1.59 6.24 9.24
CA SER A 91 1.40 5.14 8.27
C SER A 91 -0.07 5.06 7.89
N VAL A 92 -0.44 5.73 6.79
CA VAL A 92 -1.85 5.94 6.42
C VAL A 92 -2.22 5.10 5.21
N VAL A 93 -3.39 4.46 5.27
CA VAL A 93 -4.03 3.82 4.12
C VAL A 93 -5.37 4.51 3.87
N GLU A 94 -5.58 5.04 2.67
CA GLU A 94 -6.81 5.76 2.32
C GLU A 94 -7.39 5.35 0.97
N GLY A 95 -8.72 5.19 0.93
CA GLY A 95 -9.44 5.08 -0.34
C GLY A 95 -9.22 3.76 -1.08
N PHE A 96 -9.05 2.65 -0.36
CA PHE A 96 -9.02 1.31 -0.95
C PHE A 96 -10.28 0.53 -0.60
N THR A 97 -10.76 -0.25 -1.55
CA THR A 97 -11.66 -1.37 -1.27
C THR A 97 -10.83 -2.63 -1.13
N ILE A 98 -10.93 -3.33 -0.01
CA ILE A 98 -10.22 -4.62 0.21
C ILE A 98 -11.27 -5.73 0.23
N ARG A 99 -11.06 -6.79 -0.55
CA ARG A 99 -11.98 -7.94 -0.59
C ARG A 99 -11.24 -9.26 -0.67
N ASN A 100 -11.98 -10.35 -0.40
CA ASN A 100 -11.46 -11.73 -0.41
C ASN A 100 -10.20 -11.91 0.45
N GLY A 101 -10.10 -11.18 1.57
CA GLY A 101 -9.03 -11.31 2.55
C GLY A 101 -9.25 -12.48 3.50
N SER A 102 -8.16 -13.05 4.01
CA SER A 102 -8.19 -14.10 5.02
C SER A 102 -8.65 -13.53 6.35
N THR A 103 -9.58 -14.23 6.99
CA THR A 103 -10.05 -13.96 8.37
C THR A 103 -9.37 -14.85 9.40
N ALA A 104 -8.46 -15.75 8.98
CA ALA A 104 -7.70 -16.59 9.89
C ALA A 104 -6.78 -15.71 10.75
N ASN A 105 -6.92 -15.86 12.07
CA ASN A 105 -6.29 -15.00 13.07
C ASN A 105 -4.82 -15.36 13.29
#